data_AF-A0A7Y5X1A1-F1
#
_entry.id   AF-A0A7Y5X1A1-F1
#
_cell.length_a   1.000
_cell.length_b   1.000
_cell.length_c   1.000
_cell.angle_alpha   90.00
_cell.angle_beta   90.00
_cell.angle_gamma   90.00
#
_symmetry.space_group_name_H-M   'P 1'
#
loop_
_entity.id
_entity.type
_entity.pdbx_description
1 polymer ?
#
loop_
_entity_poly.entity_id
_entity_poly.type
_entity_poly.pdbx_seq_one_letter_code
_entity_poly.pdbx_strand_id
1 'polypeptide(L)'
;MGVAALAASAFAVGAAAGPPWGPETPPFNIEVILRDMTGGSGFGHVKFRQPNDTEKIVFLDTWVRDLAPNHAYRLQRGVDTALDGNCPRAATDWLTLGKGLVPQVITTDDRGTGREDLSRDLAAVPTGKQFDINFRVIDAVSSAPVLESGCYRFTVDP
;
A
#
# COMPACT_ATOMS: atom_id res chain seq x y z
N MET A 1 -58.07 39.21 -3.97
CA MET A 1 -57.49 38.04 -3.26
C MET A 1 -57.58 36.87 -4.25
N GLY A 2 -56.61 36.48 -5.06
CA GLY A 2 -55.14 36.57 -4.99
C GLY A 2 -54.58 35.18 -4.70
N VAL A 3 -54.54 34.27 -5.69
CA VAL A 3 -53.90 32.94 -5.53
C VAL A 3 -52.77 32.83 -6.55
N ALA A 4 -51.55 32.76 -6.03
CA ALA A 4 -50.30 32.76 -6.77
C ALA A 4 -49.94 31.34 -7.25
N ALA A 5 -49.43 31.25 -8.49
CA ALA A 5 -48.87 30.03 -9.05
C ALA A 5 -47.45 29.79 -8.47
N LEU A 6 -47.22 28.60 -7.93
CA LEU A 6 -45.90 28.15 -7.50
C LEU A 6 -45.20 27.47 -8.68
N ALA A 7 -44.12 28.08 -9.18
CA ALA A 7 -43.21 27.47 -10.14
C ALA A 7 -42.20 26.59 -9.39
N ALA A 8 -42.13 25.30 -9.73
CA ALA A 8 -41.12 24.39 -9.21
C ALA A 8 -39.82 24.53 -10.01
N SER A 9 -38.77 25.02 -9.37
CA SER A 9 -37.42 25.06 -9.93
C SER A 9 -36.74 23.71 -9.70
N ALA A 10 -36.41 23.00 -10.78
CA ALA A 10 -35.60 21.79 -10.74
C ALA A 10 -34.12 22.19 -10.58
N PHE A 11 -33.50 21.79 -9.46
CA PHE A 11 -32.06 21.86 -9.31
C PHE A 11 -31.43 20.69 -10.07
N ALA A 12 -30.75 21.00 -11.18
CA ALA A 12 -29.87 20.04 -11.82
C ALA A 12 -28.64 19.84 -10.92
N VAL A 13 -28.52 18.66 -10.33
CA VAL A 13 -27.31 18.25 -9.62
C VAL A 13 -26.23 18.04 -10.69
N GLY A 14 -25.32 19.01 -10.84
CA GLY A 14 -24.17 18.87 -11.71
C GLY A 14 -23.31 17.71 -11.21
N ALA A 15 -23.11 16.70 -12.05
CA ALA A 15 -22.09 15.69 -11.81
C ALA A 15 -20.75 16.41 -11.70
N ALA A 16 -20.11 16.33 -10.53
CA ALA A 16 -18.74 16.81 -10.38
C ALA A 16 -17.88 16.10 -11.43
N ALA A 17 -17.23 16.87 -12.30
CA ALA A 17 -16.19 16.33 -13.15
C ALA A 17 -15.18 15.62 -12.24
N GLY A 18 -14.85 14.37 -12.55
CA GLY A 18 -13.79 13.65 -11.85
C GLY A 18 -12.47 14.44 -11.91
N PRO A 19 -11.46 14.02 -11.13
CA PRO A 19 -10.11 14.57 -11.26
C PRO A 19 -9.67 14.60 -12.75
N PRO A 20 -8.79 15.53 -13.16
CA PRO A 20 -8.37 15.64 -14.57
C PRO A 20 -7.63 14.40 -15.10
N TRP A 21 -7.33 13.46 -14.20
CA TRP A 21 -6.72 12.17 -14.42
C TRP A 21 -7.82 11.10 -14.40
N GLY A 22 -7.84 10.21 -15.40
CA GLY A 22 -8.90 9.22 -15.62
C GLY A 22 -9.16 8.27 -14.44
N PRO A 23 -10.22 7.44 -14.50
CA PRO A 23 -10.64 6.58 -13.40
C PRO A 23 -9.52 5.64 -12.95
N GLU A 24 -9.35 5.53 -11.64
CA GLU A 24 -8.31 4.68 -11.09
C GLU A 24 -8.60 3.18 -11.34
N THR A 25 -8.06 2.61 -12.42
CA THR A 25 -8.39 1.23 -12.83
C THR A 25 -7.15 0.31 -12.69
N PRO A 26 -7.19 -0.75 -11.86
CA PRO A 26 -6.05 -1.65 -11.55
C PRO A 26 -5.19 -2.05 -12.75
N PRO A 27 -3.87 -2.35 -12.58
CA PRO A 27 -3.26 -2.96 -11.38
C PRO A 27 -2.27 -2.08 -10.58
N PHE A 28 -2.30 -0.76 -10.70
CA PHE A 28 -1.42 0.13 -9.91
C PHE A 28 -1.81 0.23 -8.42
N ASN A 29 -2.94 -0.35 -8.02
CA ASN A 29 -3.36 -0.45 -6.63
C ASN A 29 -3.49 -1.93 -6.25
N ILE A 30 -2.80 -2.36 -5.19
CA ILE A 30 -2.83 -3.76 -4.71
C ILE A 30 -3.16 -3.84 -3.21
N GLU A 31 -3.91 -4.88 -2.84
CA GLU A 31 -4.19 -5.25 -1.45
C GLU A 31 -3.33 -6.47 -1.09
N VAL A 32 -2.30 -6.23 -0.29
CA VAL A 32 -1.29 -7.24 0.02
C VAL A 32 -1.64 -7.93 1.32
N ILE A 33 -1.70 -9.26 1.29
CA ILE A 33 -1.92 -10.10 2.46
C ILE A 33 -0.58 -10.70 2.87
N LEU A 34 -0.18 -10.47 4.12
CA LEU A 34 1.02 -11.08 4.71
C LEU A 34 0.61 -12.17 5.68
N ARG A 35 1.24 -13.33 5.55
CA ARG A 35 0.98 -14.52 6.36
C ARG A 35 2.19 -14.86 7.20
N ASP A 36 1.93 -15.45 8.36
CA ASP A 36 2.95 -15.92 9.29
C ASP A 36 3.98 -16.86 8.63
N MET A 37 5.26 -16.63 8.92
CA MET A 37 6.39 -17.44 8.44
C MET A 37 7.02 -18.32 9.53
N THR A 38 6.58 -18.15 10.77
CA THR A 38 7.12 -18.78 11.98
C THR A 38 6.30 -20.01 12.42
N GLY A 39 5.16 -20.25 11.78
CA GLY A 39 4.17 -21.26 12.19
C GLY A 39 3.17 -20.76 13.23
N GLY A 40 3.17 -19.45 13.50
CA GLY A 40 2.22 -18.76 14.37
C GLY A 40 0.92 -18.38 13.65
N SER A 41 0.23 -17.39 14.23
CA SER A 41 -1.04 -16.85 13.71
C SER A 41 -0.93 -15.40 13.24
N GLY A 42 0.30 -14.88 13.10
CA GLY A 42 0.55 -13.52 12.68
C GLY A 42 -0.10 -13.20 11.33
N PHE A 43 -0.61 -11.99 11.20
CA PHE A 43 -1.26 -11.53 9.97
C PHE A 43 -0.94 -10.08 9.69
N GLY A 44 -0.79 -9.74 8.41
CA GLY A 44 -0.60 -8.37 7.96
C GLY A 44 -1.41 -8.04 6.72
N HIS A 45 -1.70 -6.76 6.57
CA HIS A 45 -2.35 -6.18 5.42
C HIS A 45 -1.64 -4.89 5.01
N VAL A 46 -1.35 -4.72 3.73
CA VAL A 46 -0.80 -3.47 3.19
C VAL A 46 -1.68 -3.02 2.04
N LYS A 47 -2.30 -1.85 2.19
CA LYS A 47 -2.97 -1.17 1.08
C LYS A 47 -1.92 -0.37 0.33
N PHE A 48 -1.52 -0.83 -0.85
CA PHE A 48 -0.51 -0.16 -1.66
C PHE A 48 -1.22 0.65 -2.74
N ARG A 49 -1.19 1.98 -2.61
CA ARG A 49 -1.99 2.88 -3.43
C ARG A 49 -1.13 3.95 -4.10
N GLN A 50 -1.17 4.03 -5.42
CA GLN A 50 -0.63 5.16 -6.17
C GLN A 50 -1.81 5.98 -6.70
N PRO A 51 -2.03 7.22 -6.21
CA PRO A 51 -2.95 8.12 -6.88
C PRO A 51 -2.49 8.35 -8.33
N ASN A 52 -3.45 8.55 -9.23
CA ASN A 52 -3.16 8.92 -10.61
C ASN A 52 -2.78 10.42 -10.65
N ASP A 53 -1.54 10.74 -10.29
CA ASP A 53 -0.99 12.10 -10.24
C ASP A 53 0.48 12.14 -10.67
N THR A 54 0.93 13.35 -11.05
CA THR A 54 2.27 13.56 -11.60
C THR A 54 3.40 13.34 -10.59
N GLU A 55 3.08 13.33 -9.29
CA GLU A 55 4.00 13.18 -8.18
C GLU A 55 4.44 11.72 -7.99
N LYS A 56 3.61 10.76 -8.41
CA LYS A 56 3.91 9.31 -8.37
C LYS A 56 4.34 8.82 -6.99
N ILE A 57 3.68 9.35 -5.96
CA ILE A 57 3.89 8.90 -4.59
C ILE A 57 2.96 7.72 -4.33
N VAL A 58 3.56 6.57 -4.02
CA VAL A 58 2.81 5.44 -3.48
C VAL A 58 2.64 5.63 -1.98
N PHE A 59 1.42 5.50 -1.50
CA PHE A 59 1.08 5.40 -0.09
C PHE A 59 0.85 3.94 0.31
N LEU A 60 1.35 3.56 1.48
CA LEU A 60 1.16 2.23 2.04
C LEU A 60 0.55 2.32 3.44
N ASP A 61 -0.73 2.00 3.56
CA ASP A 61 -1.41 1.81 4.84
C ASP A 61 -1.12 0.39 5.33
N THR A 62 -0.22 0.26 6.29
CA THR A 62 0.27 -1.02 6.79
C THR A 62 -0.35 -1.33 8.14
N TRP A 63 -0.97 -2.49 8.26
CA TRP A 63 -1.55 -2.97 9.50
C TRP A 63 -1.12 -4.41 9.76
N VAL A 64 -0.78 -4.72 11.01
CA VAL A 64 -0.38 -6.06 11.46
C VAL A 64 -1.13 -6.42 12.73
N ARG A 65 -1.32 -7.72 12.97
CA ARG A 65 -1.87 -8.24 14.23
C ARG A 65 -1.31 -9.61 14.56
N ASP A 66 -1.62 -10.07 15.78
CA ASP A 66 -1.23 -11.38 16.30
C ASP A 66 0.31 -11.58 16.27
N LEU A 67 1.04 -10.46 16.38
CA LEU A 67 2.49 -10.42 16.56
C LEU A 67 2.86 -10.26 18.05
N ALA A 68 4.15 -10.25 18.37
CA ALA A 68 4.58 -10.02 19.76
C ALA A 68 4.08 -8.64 20.23
N PRO A 69 3.51 -8.52 21.44
CA PRO A 69 2.99 -7.26 21.96
C PRO A 69 4.11 -6.30 22.36
N ASN A 70 3.85 -4.98 22.27
CA ASN A 70 4.80 -3.92 22.60
C ASN A 70 6.16 -4.05 21.89
N HIS A 71 6.13 -4.51 20.64
CA HIS A 71 7.32 -4.91 19.91
C HIS A 71 7.49 -4.15 18.61
N ALA A 72 8.74 -4.02 18.16
CA ALA A 72 9.11 -3.21 17.01
C ALA A 72 9.32 -4.08 15.77
N TYR A 73 8.67 -3.71 14.68
CA TYR A 73 8.76 -4.37 13.38
C TYR A 73 9.07 -3.36 12.26
N ARG A 74 9.45 -3.85 11.09
CA ARG A 74 9.63 -3.03 9.88
C ARG A 74 9.04 -3.72 8.66
N LEU A 75 8.41 -2.96 7.78
CA LEU A 75 7.99 -3.45 6.48
C LEU A 75 9.15 -3.36 5.48
N GLN A 76 9.33 -4.39 4.68
CA GLN A 76 10.24 -4.41 3.55
C GLN A 76 9.52 -4.83 2.28
N ARG A 77 10.05 -4.42 1.13
CA ARG A 77 9.62 -4.91 -0.18
C ARG A 77 10.77 -5.50 -0.97
N GLY A 78 10.47 -6.51 -1.78
CA GLY A 78 11.31 -7.01 -2.85
C GLY A 78 10.66 -6.71 -4.20
N VAL A 79 11.47 -6.45 -5.23
CA VAL A 79 11.00 -6.06 -6.57
C VAL A 79 11.81 -6.79 -7.63
N ASP A 80 11.14 -7.44 -8.58
CA ASP A 80 11.72 -8.04 -9.78
C ASP A 80 11.16 -7.38 -11.05
N THR A 81 12.02 -7.23 -12.06
CA THR A 81 11.67 -6.71 -13.37
C THR A 81 11.47 -7.81 -14.42
N ALA A 82 11.87 -9.05 -14.13
CA ALA A 82 11.42 -10.20 -14.87
C ALA A 82 9.95 -10.45 -14.52
N LEU A 83 9.09 -10.40 -15.52
CA LEU A 83 7.64 -10.35 -15.34
C LEU A 83 7.01 -11.75 -15.35
N ASP A 84 7.60 -12.70 -14.62
CA ASP A 84 7.27 -14.13 -14.67
C ASP A 84 6.42 -14.61 -13.48
N GLY A 85 6.07 -13.72 -12.54
CA GLY A 85 5.32 -14.05 -11.33
C GLY A 85 6.17 -14.59 -10.18
N ASN A 86 7.50 -14.63 -10.35
CA ASN A 86 8.43 -14.96 -9.28
C ASN A 86 8.95 -13.66 -8.66
N CYS A 87 8.70 -13.49 -7.37
CA CYS A 87 9.23 -12.36 -6.63
C CYS A 87 10.56 -12.72 -5.95
N PRO A 88 11.44 -11.74 -5.75
CA PRO A 88 12.74 -11.99 -5.13
C PRO A 88 12.54 -12.29 -3.64
N ARG A 89 13.33 -13.22 -3.12
CA ARG A 89 13.25 -13.65 -1.72
C ARG A 89 14.61 -13.71 -1.02
N ALA A 90 15.72 -13.43 -1.71
CA ALA A 90 17.02 -13.45 -1.07
C ALA A 90 17.16 -12.25 -0.14
N ALA A 91 17.92 -12.40 0.96
CA ALA A 91 18.03 -11.37 2.00
C ALA A 91 18.54 -10.01 1.48
N THR A 92 19.28 -9.99 0.37
CA THR A 92 19.83 -8.79 -0.29
C THR A 92 18.82 -8.01 -1.11
N ASP A 93 17.67 -8.59 -1.43
CA ASP A 93 16.72 -8.01 -2.40
C ASP A 93 15.69 -7.10 -1.73
N TRP A 94 15.80 -6.94 -0.41
CA TRP A 94 14.79 -6.29 0.41
C TRP A 94 15.14 -4.84 0.73
N LEU A 95 14.26 -3.93 0.32
CA LEU A 95 14.30 -2.54 0.71
C LEU A 95 13.38 -2.30 1.91
N THR A 96 13.93 -1.76 3.00
CA THR A 96 13.12 -1.32 4.16
C THR A 96 12.31 -0.08 3.81
N LEU A 97 11.01 -0.13 4.08
CA LEU A 97 10.07 0.93 3.78
C LEU A 97 9.91 1.91 4.96
N GLY A 98 9.36 3.07 4.65
CA GLY A 98 9.38 4.22 5.54
C GLY A 98 8.57 5.39 5.01
N LYS A 99 8.81 6.58 5.55
CA LYS A 99 8.28 7.83 5.00
C LYS A 99 9.30 8.34 3.97
N GLY A 100 9.08 7.98 2.71
CA GLY A 100 10.03 8.19 1.62
C GLY A 100 11.29 7.34 1.76
N LEU A 101 12.43 7.99 2.01
CA LEU A 101 13.73 7.33 2.20
C LEU A 101 14.06 7.04 3.68
N VAL A 102 13.26 7.53 4.62
CA VAL A 102 13.51 7.37 6.06
C VAL A 102 12.75 6.16 6.59
N PRO A 103 13.42 5.05 6.94
CA PRO A 103 12.77 3.84 7.45
C PRO A 103 11.87 4.14 8.66
N GLN A 104 10.72 3.49 8.74
CA GLN A 104 9.81 3.60 9.89
C GLN A 104 9.65 2.25 10.59
N VAL A 105 9.32 2.32 11.87
CA VAL A 105 9.02 1.17 12.70
C VAL A 105 7.52 1.05 12.85
N ILE A 106 7.01 -0.17 12.77
CA ILE A 106 5.65 -0.53 13.16
C ILE A 106 5.73 -1.04 14.59
N THR A 107 5.19 -0.28 15.55
CA THR A 107 5.13 -0.71 16.94
C THR A 107 3.78 -1.36 17.21
N THR A 108 3.81 -2.57 17.75
CA THR A 108 2.59 -3.25 18.19
C THR A 108 2.16 -2.78 19.58
N ASP A 109 0.85 -2.77 19.81
CA ASP A 109 0.25 -2.53 21.12
C ASP A 109 0.34 -3.77 22.03
N ASP A 110 -0.32 -3.72 23.18
CA ASP A 110 -0.40 -4.81 24.15
C ASP A 110 -1.14 -6.06 23.64
N ARG A 111 -1.82 -5.95 22.50
CA ARG A 111 -2.52 -7.05 21.81
C ARG A 111 -1.74 -7.55 20.59
N GLY A 112 -0.54 -7.04 20.34
CA GLY A 112 0.25 -7.43 19.17
C GLY A 112 -0.26 -6.81 17.86
N THR A 113 -1.07 -5.75 17.93
CA THR A 113 -1.60 -5.03 16.76
C THR A 113 -0.79 -3.77 16.51
N GLY A 114 -0.35 -3.55 15.28
CA GLY A 114 0.43 -2.38 14.89
C GLY A 114 -0.07 -1.76 13.59
N ARG A 115 0.15 -0.47 13.41
CA ARG A 115 -0.16 0.23 12.18
C ARG A 115 0.91 1.27 11.89
N GLU A 116 1.20 1.49 10.61
CA GLU A 116 2.01 2.62 10.17
C GLU A 116 1.62 3.05 8.74
N ASP A 117 1.62 4.36 8.51
CA ASP A 117 1.44 4.94 7.19
C ASP A 117 2.82 5.25 6.57
N LEU A 118 3.10 4.61 5.44
CA LEU A 118 4.38 4.71 4.74
C LEU A 118 4.20 5.33 3.36
N SER A 119 5.30 5.75 2.76
CA SER A 119 5.28 6.29 1.39
C SER A 119 6.53 5.95 0.60
N ARG A 120 6.38 5.87 -0.71
CA ARG A 120 7.50 5.78 -1.64
C ARG A 120 7.30 6.68 -2.84
N ASP A 121 8.28 7.54 -3.05
CA ASP A 121 8.44 8.31 -4.28
C ASP A 121 8.92 7.42 -5.43
N LEU A 122 8.16 7.41 -6.54
CA LEU A 122 8.48 6.75 -7.80
C LEU A 122 8.64 7.74 -8.97
N ALA A 123 8.84 9.03 -8.72
CA ALA A 123 8.98 10.06 -9.75
C ALA A 123 10.10 9.76 -10.77
N ALA A 124 11.17 9.10 -10.31
CA ALA A 124 12.28 8.66 -11.17
C ALA A 124 11.97 7.40 -12.01
N VAL A 125 10.83 6.74 -11.77
CA VAL A 125 10.42 5.53 -12.48
C VAL A 125 9.53 5.90 -13.67
N PRO A 126 9.81 5.39 -14.89
CA PRO A 126 8.97 5.63 -16.04
C PRO A 126 7.53 5.16 -15.82
N THR A 127 6.57 5.96 -16.27
CA THR A 127 5.16 5.56 -16.34
C THR A 127 5.00 4.30 -17.19
N GLY A 128 4.12 3.40 -16.79
CA GLY A 128 3.88 2.11 -17.42
C GLY A 128 4.93 1.05 -17.09
N LYS A 129 5.99 1.39 -16.33
CA LYS A 129 6.96 0.39 -15.86
C LYS A 129 6.26 -0.58 -14.91
N GLN A 130 6.50 -1.87 -15.14
CA GLN A 130 5.93 -2.95 -14.35
C GLN A 130 7.00 -3.65 -13.51
N PHE A 131 6.56 -4.21 -12.39
CA PHE A 131 7.37 -5.02 -11.51
C PHE A 131 6.55 -6.14 -10.86
N ASP A 132 7.18 -7.30 -10.70
CA ASP A 132 6.73 -8.27 -9.70
C ASP A 132 7.23 -7.81 -8.32
N ILE A 133 6.32 -7.77 -7.34
CA ILE A 133 6.56 -7.18 -6.02
C ILE A 133 6.01 -8.07 -4.91
N ASN A 134 6.80 -8.25 -3.86
CA ASN A 134 6.39 -8.90 -2.63
C ASN A 134 6.82 -8.08 -1.41
N PHE A 135 6.24 -8.41 -0.26
CA PHE A 135 6.42 -7.71 0.99
C PHE A 135 6.70 -8.69 2.11
N ARG A 136 7.46 -8.23 3.10
CA ARG A 136 7.63 -8.95 4.35
C ARG A 136 7.67 -7.98 5.52
N VAL A 137 7.26 -8.47 6.68
CA VAL A 137 7.50 -7.81 7.96
C VAL A 137 8.65 -8.53 8.64
N ILE A 138 9.63 -7.75 9.09
CA ILE A 138 10.77 -8.25 9.87
C ILE A 138 10.70 -7.71 11.29
N ASP A 139 11.19 -8.50 12.22
CA ASP A 139 11.50 -8.07 13.56
C ASP A 139 12.61 -6.99 13.52
N ALA A 140 12.40 -5.84 14.16
CA ALA A 140 13.31 -4.70 14.03
C ALA A 140 14.65 -4.89 14.76
N VAL A 141 14.74 -5.87 15.67
CA VAL A 141 15.94 -6.16 16.48
C VAL A 141 16.77 -7.27 15.84
N SER A 142 16.15 -8.41 15.54
CA SER A 142 16.80 -9.60 14.99
C SER A 142 16.87 -9.60 13.46
N SER A 143 16.11 -8.74 12.79
CA SER A 143 15.92 -8.74 11.33
C SER A 143 15.33 -10.04 10.76
N ALA A 144 14.78 -10.91 11.63
CA ALA A 144 14.12 -12.13 11.21
C ALA A 144 12.77 -11.82 10.54
N PRO A 145 12.46 -12.42 9.38
CA PRO A 145 11.14 -12.30 8.78
C PRO A 145 10.09 -13.04 9.61
N VAL A 146 8.98 -12.37 9.88
CA VAL A 146 7.86 -12.91 10.68
C VAL A 146 6.57 -13.05 9.86
N LEU A 147 6.35 -12.15 8.90
CA LEU A 147 5.25 -12.24 7.94
C LEU A 147 5.80 -12.08 6.52
N GLU A 148 5.23 -12.78 5.55
CA GLU A 148 5.56 -12.61 4.13
C GLU A 148 4.30 -12.69 3.24
N SER A 149 4.30 -11.97 2.14
CA SER A 149 3.23 -11.98 1.15
C SER A 149 3.46 -12.98 0.02
N GLY A 150 2.43 -13.21 -0.78
CA GLY A 150 2.60 -13.75 -2.13
C GLY A 150 3.33 -12.77 -3.06
N CYS A 151 3.42 -13.14 -4.34
CA CYS A 151 3.92 -12.27 -5.38
C CYS A 151 2.77 -11.54 -6.07
N TYR A 152 2.94 -10.25 -6.33
CA TYR A 152 1.97 -9.37 -6.96
C TYR A 152 2.61 -8.69 -8.17
N ARG A 153 1.79 -8.15 -9.07
CA ARG A 153 2.22 -7.28 -10.17
C ARG A 153 1.78 -5.86 -9.88
N PHE A 154 2.70 -4.91 -10.02
CA PHE A 154 2.42 -3.48 -9.92
C PHE A 154 2.90 -2.75 -11.17
N THR A 155 2.11 -1.77 -11.62
CA THR A 155 2.42 -0.87 -12.74
C THR A 155 2.47 0.56 -12.21
N VAL A 156 3.49 1.32 -12.58
CA VAL A 156 3.60 2.74 -12.23
C VAL A 156 2.68 3.56 -13.11
N ASP A 157 1.77 4.30 -12.49
CA ASP A 157 0.82 5.15 -13.19
C ASP A 157 1.38 6.56 -13.50
N PRO A 158 0.78 7.28 -14.45
CA PRO A 158 1.19 8.62 -14.88
C PRO A 158 1.24 9.64 -13.74
#